data_AF-A0A7J0BPB9-F1
#
_entry.id   AF-A0A7J0BPB9-F1
#
_cell.length_a   1.000
_cell.length_b   1.000
_cell.length_c   1.000
_cell.angle_alpha   90.00
_cell.angle_beta   90.00
_cell.angle_gamma   90.00
#
_symmetry.space_group_name_H-M   'P 1'
#
loop_
_entity.id
_entity.type
_entity.pdbx_description
1 polymer ?
#
loop_
_entity_poly.entity_id
_entity_poly.type
_entity_poly.pdbx_seq_one_letter_code
_entity_poly.pdbx_strand_id
1 'polypeptide(L)'
;MAMPDSLASLHVPPVGDSAILCVGLRLEGDAQDWIAASLPFVTRDERERAGRFIHAADAARHMVGRALARRCLEAALNRPVPEAFSVTRWGKPQLEDTDVDFSISHSGGMVWTALCRSCHVGIDVEEIRPVPELEVLAAALHPHEQAGVFAVPEEERLRIFYRCWTRKEAVLKAAGTGLNMTMDSFQVCTDSKTDAWLISLPPDDTPETGGSEGSGCWTVRDINTEAAYHCSMAACAPQLDVAVFRLPDAAPVTEQI
;
A
#
# COMPACT_ATOMS: atom_id res chain seq x y z
N MET A 1 0.98 -12.25 19.64
CA MET A 1 0.28 -11.01 20.01
C MET A 1 -1.21 -11.26 19.85
N ALA A 2 -2.03 -10.91 20.84
CA ALA A 2 -3.45 -11.26 20.83
C ALA A 2 -4.20 -10.43 19.77
N MET A 3 -5.14 -11.07 19.07
CA MET A 3 -6.16 -10.43 18.25
C MET A 3 -6.75 -9.22 18.99
N PRO A 4 -6.95 -8.05 18.35
CA PRO A 4 -7.83 -7.06 18.95
C PRO A 4 -9.21 -7.71 19.13
N ASP A 5 -9.81 -7.57 20.31
CA ASP A 5 -11.15 -8.13 20.62
C ASP A 5 -12.21 -7.72 19.58
N SER A 6 -11.98 -6.60 18.88
CA SER A 6 -12.68 -6.20 17.67
C SER A 6 -11.87 -5.18 16.88
N LEU A 7 -12.03 -5.12 15.54
CA LEU A 7 -11.56 -3.98 14.74
C LEU A 7 -12.25 -2.65 15.16
N ALA A 8 -13.35 -2.72 15.91
CA ALA A 8 -14.06 -1.56 16.46
C ALA A 8 -13.21 -0.75 17.45
N SER A 9 -12.36 -1.42 18.24
CA SER A 9 -11.56 -0.78 19.28
C SER A 9 -10.27 -0.15 18.75
N LEU A 10 -9.98 -0.31 17.45
CA LEU A 10 -8.81 0.29 16.84
C LEU A 10 -8.94 1.82 16.85
N HIS A 11 -8.04 2.45 17.59
CA HIS A 11 -7.85 3.89 17.54
C HIS A 11 -7.07 4.24 16.28
N VAL A 12 -7.78 4.71 15.27
CA VAL A 12 -7.16 5.25 14.06
C VAL A 12 -7.01 6.76 14.23
N PRO A 13 -5.79 7.31 14.10
CA PRO A 13 -5.57 8.74 14.17
C PRO A 13 -6.25 9.48 13.00
N PRO A 14 -6.61 10.76 13.16
CA PRO A 14 -7.10 11.57 12.05
C PRO A 14 -5.99 11.81 11.03
N VAL A 15 -6.37 12.00 9.76
CA VAL A 15 -5.46 12.42 8.68
C VAL A 15 -5.39 13.94 8.67
N GLY A 16 -4.19 14.50 8.86
CA GLY A 16 -3.95 15.94 8.72
C GLY A 16 -3.99 16.40 7.26
N ASP A 17 -4.22 17.69 7.04
CA ASP A 17 -4.42 18.27 5.69
C ASP A 17 -3.19 18.17 4.75
N SER A 18 -2.00 17.92 5.30
CA SER A 18 -0.75 17.76 4.55
C SER A 18 0.03 16.50 4.96
N ALA A 19 -0.70 15.50 5.47
CA ALA A 19 -0.11 14.26 5.94
C ALA A 19 -0.69 13.05 5.21
N ILE A 20 0.19 12.08 4.96
CA ILE A 20 -0.15 10.73 4.55
C ILE A 20 -0.20 9.88 5.81
N LEU A 21 -1.31 9.19 6.01
CA LEU A 21 -1.47 8.24 7.11
C LEU A 21 -1.35 6.82 6.58
N CYS A 22 -0.34 6.08 7.04
CA CYS A 22 -0.18 4.64 6.77
C CYS A 22 -0.50 3.85 8.04
N VAL A 23 -1.51 2.99 7.99
CA VAL A 23 -1.94 2.12 9.08
C VAL A 23 -1.73 0.66 8.71
N GLY A 24 -0.91 -0.04 9.48
CA GLY A 24 -0.58 -1.45 9.30
C GLY A 24 -1.15 -2.33 10.41
N LEU A 25 -1.52 -3.55 10.05
CA LEU A 25 -1.97 -4.59 10.98
C LEU A 25 -1.31 -5.93 10.65
N ARG A 26 -0.80 -6.61 11.67
CA ARG A 26 -0.31 -7.98 11.59
C ARG A 26 -1.44 -8.96 11.94
N LEU A 27 -1.74 -9.87 11.03
CA LEU A 27 -2.68 -10.96 11.24
C LEU A 27 -1.94 -12.14 11.87
N GLU A 28 -2.18 -12.35 13.16
CA GLU A 28 -1.74 -13.52 13.91
C GLU A 28 -2.95 -14.35 14.34
N GLY A 29 -2.75 -15.64 14.62
CA GLY A 29 -3.83 -16.52 15.07
C GLY A 29 -4.68 -17.10 13.94
N ASP A 30 -5.92 -17.46 14.25
CA ASP A 30 -6.84 -18.11 13.30
C ASP A 30 -7.43 -17.09 12.32
N ALA A 31 -7.40 -17.43 11.03
CA ALA A 31 -8.02 -16.63 9.99
C ALA A 31 -9.53 -16.45 10.20
N GLN A 32 -10.22 -17.43 10.81
CA GLN A 32 -11.66 -17.34 11.08
C GLN A 32 -12.00 -16.25 12.10
N ASP A 33 -11.14 -16.05 13.10
CA ASP A 33 -11.33 -14.99 14.09
C ASP A 33 -11.23 -13.61 13.42
N TRP A 34 -10.32 -13.45 12.46
CA TRP A 34 -10.16 -12.20 11.72
C TRP A 34 -11.34 -11.93 10.79
N ILE A 35 -11.85 -12.97 10.14
CA ILE A 35 -13.07 -12.88 9.33
C ILE A 35 -14.23 -12.44 10.21
N ALA A 36 -14.42 -13.06 11.38
CA ALA A 36 -15.48 -12.73 12.32
C ALA A 36 -15.37 -11.28 12.84
N ALA A 37 -14.17 -10.85 13.24
CA ALA A 37 -13.90 -9.49 13.71
C ALA A 37 -14.14 -8.41 12.63
N SER A 38 -14.06 -8.79 11.35
CA SER A 38 -14.28 -7.88 10.22
C SER A 38 -15.74 -7.73 9.82
N LEU A 39 -16.61 -8.66 10.20
CA LEU A 39 -18.02 -8.71 9.76
C LEU A 39 -18.81 -7.40 9.95
N PRO A 40 -18.65 -6.63 11.05
CA PRO A 40 -19.38 -5.37 11.24
C PRO A 40 -18.97 -4.25 10.28
N PHE A 41 -17.82 -4.39 9.61
CA PHE A 41 -17.16 -3.33 8.84
C PHE A 41 -17.01 -3.69 7.36
N VAL A 42 -17.75 -4.66 6.86
CA VAL A 42 -17.70 -5.08 5.45
C VAL A 42 -19.09 -5.23 4.85
N THR A 43 -19.18 -5.09 3.53
CA THR A 43 -20.45 -5.29 2.82
C THR A 43 -20.81 -6.76 2.71
N ARG A 44 -22.04 -7.01 2.25
CA ARG A 44 -22.43 -8.33 1.75
C ARG A 44 -21.54 -8.78 0.59
N ASP A 45 -21.30 -7.93 -0.40
CA ASP A 45 -20.52 -8.30 -1.59
C ASP A 45 -19.07 -8.65 -1.27
N GLU A 46 -18.46 -7.94 -0.32
CA GLU A 46 -17.11 -8.25 0.18
C GLU A 46 -17.07 -9.58 0.93
N ARG A 47 -18.11 -9.90 1.72
CA ARG A 47 -18.26 -11.21 2.36
C ARG A 47 -18.42 -12.33 1.34
N GLU A 48 -19.26 -12.11 0.33
CA GLU A 48 -19.47 -13.09 -0.74
C GLU A 48 -18.20 -13.29 -1.57
N ARG A 49 -17.42 -12.23 -1.81
CA ARG A 49 -16.10 -12.33 -2.45
C ARG A 49 -15.10 -13.06 -1.57
N ALA A 50 -15.10 -12.79 -0.26
CA ALA A 50 -14.26 -13.50 0.70
C ALA A 50 -14.54 -15.01 0.68
N GLY A 51 -15.81 -15.40 0.55
CA GLY A 51 -16.24 -16.81 0.46
C GLY A 51 -15.79 -17.54 -0.81
N ARG A 52 -15.22 -16.85 -1.80
CA ARG A 52 -14.68 -17.45 -3.03
C ARG A 52 -13.18 -17.77 -2.94
N PHE A 53 -12.48 -17.31 -1.91
CA PHE A 53 -11.08 -17.67 -1.72
C PHE A 53 -10.95 -19.13 -1.33
N ILE A 54 -9.92 -19.80 -1.87
CA ILE A 54 -9.58 -21.18 -1.54
C ILE A 54 -9.02 -21.28 -0.12
N HIS A 55 -8.20 -20.30 0.28
CA HIS A 55 -7.55 -20.29 1.59
C HIS A 55 -8.21 -19.26 2.52
N ALA A 56 -8.50 -19.68 3.75
CA ALA A 56 -9.07 -18.81 4.77
C ALA A 56 -8.19 -17.57 5.06
N ALA A 57 -6.87 -17.73 4.95
CA ALA A 57 -5.92 -16.62 5.15
C ALA A 57 -6.08 -15.51 4.08
N ASP A 58 -6.43 -15.86 2.83
CA ASP A 58 -6.71 -14.88 1.78
C ASP A 58 -8.05 -14.17 2.04
N ALA A 59 -9.07 -14.93 2.45
CA ALA A 59 -10.35 -14.37 2.85
C ALA A 59 -10.21 -13.40 4.02
N ALA A 60 -9.41 -13.75 5.04
CA ALA A 60 -9.11 -12.89 6.18
C ALA A 60 -8.40 -11.61 5.75
N ARG A 61 -7.34 -11.68 4.93
CA ARG A 61 -6.66 -10.50 4.40
C ARG A 61 -7.59 -9.57 3.63
N HIS A 62 -8.44 -10.14 2.77
CA HIS A 62 -9.42 -9.37 2.01
C HIS A 62 -10.38 -8.61 2.94
N MET A 63 -10.97 -9.34 3.88
CA MET A 63 -11.96 -8.81 4.83
C MET A 63 -11.35 -7.74 5.74
N VAL A 64 -10.17 -8.01 6.31
CA VAL A 64 -9.48 -7.07 7.19
C VAL A 64 -9.01 -5.84 6.44
N GLY A 65 -8.52 -5.98 5.20
CA GLY A 65 -8.14 -4.82 4.38
C GLY A 65 -9.31 -3.86 4.14
N ARG A 66 -10.50 -4.41 3.83
CA ARG A 66 -11.73 -3.62 3.66
C ARG A 66 -12.19 -2.97 4.96
N ALA A 67 -12.21 -3.74 6.04
CA ALA A 67 -12.58 -3.24 7.36
C ALA A 67 -11.63 -2.13 7.83
N LEU A 68 -10.31 -2.34 7.75
CA LEU A 68 -9.30 -1.37 8.14
C LEU A 68 -9.42 -0.08 7.33
N ALA A 69 -9.61 -0.18 6.01
CA ALA A 69 -9.84 0.99 5.16
C ALA A 69 -11.07 1.78 5.59
N ARG A 70 -12.21 1.13 5.85
CA ARG A 70 -13.41 1.82 6.37
C ARG A 70 -13.14 2.51 7.69
N ARG A 71 -12.52 1.80 8.65
CA ARG A 71 -12.19 2.37 9.96
C ARG A 71 -11.32 3.62 9.83
N CYS A 72 -10.34 3.59 8.92
CA CYS A 72 -9.49 4.75 8.69
C CYS A 72 -10.23 5.91 8.02
N LEU A 73 -11.07 5.63 7.02
CA LEU A 73 -11.87 6.65 6.35
C LEU A 73 -12.90 7.28 7.29
N GLU A 74 -13.55 6.48 8.15
CA GLU A 74 -14.48 6.98 9.17
C GLU A 74 -13.80 7.93 10.15
N ALA A 75 -12.60 7.56 10.61
CA ALA A 75 -11.79 8.40 11.50
C ALA A 75 -11.33 9.69 10.79
N ALA A 76 -10.91 9.61 9.53
CA ALA A 76 -10.47 10.75 8.76
C ALA A 76 -11.62 11.72 8.47
N LEU A 77 -12.80 11.21 8.10
CA LEU A 77 -13.97 12.00 7.70
C LEU A 77 -14.87 12.41 8.86
N ASN A 78 -14.64 11.84 10.05
CA ASN A 78 -15.49 12.00 11.23
C ASN A 78 -16.99 11.73 10.94
N ARG A 79 -17.27 10.72 10.11
CA ARG A 79 -18.62 10.25 9.76
C ARG A 79 -18.58 8.79 9.33
N PRO A 80 -19.71 8.07 9.41
CA PRO A 80 -19.82 6.76 8.77
C PRO A 80 -19.55 6.84 7.27
N VAL A 81 -18.84 5.86 6.74
CA VAL A 81 -18.65 5.69 5.30
C VAL A 81 -19.75 4.81 4.69
N PRO A 82 -20.08 4.99 3.40
CA PRO A 82 -21.05 4.14 2.71
C PRO A 82 -20.70 2.66 2.79
N GLU A 83 -21.71 1.82 2.58
CA GLU A 83 -21.52 0.37 2.58
C GLU A 83 -20.45 -0.02 1.55
N ALA A 84 -20.62 0.34 0.27
CA ALA A 84 -19.72 -0.06 -0.81
C ALA A 84 -18.76 1.07 -1.23
N PHE A 85 -17.51 0.71 -1.53
CA PHE A 85 -16.59 1.56 -2.29
C PHE A 85 -16.94 1.49 -3.77
N SER A 86 -16.90 2.64 -4.47
CA SER A 86 -16.89 2.59 -5.92
C SER A 86 -15.51 2.17 -6.41
N VAL A 87 -15.41 1.80 -7.68
CA VAL A 87 -14.18 1.29 -8.27
C VAL A 87 -13.91 2.11 -9.51
N THR A 88 -12.70 2.66 -9.60
CA THR A 88 -12.24 3.35 -10.81
C THR A 88 -12.28 2.40 -12.00
N ARG A 89 -12.18 2.94 -13.23
CA ARG A 89 -12.10 2.13 -14.45
C ARG A 89 -10.96 1.09 -14.44
N TRP A 90 -9.99 1.26 -13.55
CA TRP A 90 -8.78 0.45 -13.41
C TRP A 90 -8.75 -0.44 -12.17
N GLY A 91 -9.86 -0.55 -11.43
CA GLY A 91 -9.94 -1.48 -10.31
C GLY A 91 -9.52 -0.90 -8.96
N LYS A 92 -8.99 0.34 -8.90
CA LYS A 92 -8.70 1.02 -7.64
C LYS A 92 -10.00 1.36 -6.90
N PRO A 93 -10.21 0.89 -5.65
CA PRO A 93 -11.32 1.30 -4.82
C PRO A 93 -11.23 2.79 -4.49
N GLN A 94 -12.36 3.48 -4.49
CA GLN A 94 -12.44 4.90 -4.14
C GLN A 94 -13.73 5.18 -3.36
N LEU A 95 -13.74 6.30 -2.66
CA LEU A 95 -14.92 6.84 -2.01
C LEU A 95 -15.35 8.11 -2.75
N GLU A 96 -16.63 8.22 -3.08
CA GLU A 96 -17.19 9.39 -3.73
C GLU A 96 -17.51 10.49 -2.70
N ASP A 97 -17.63 11.74 -3.17
CA ASP A 97 -17.97 12.90 -2.33
C ASP A 97 -17.02 13.12 -1.13
N THR A 98 -15.72 12.95 -1.37
CA THR A 98 -14.66 13.17 -0.38
C THR A 98 -13.37 13.66 -1.05
N ASP A 99 -12.55 14.38 -0.30
CA ASP A 99 -11.18 14.80 -0.64
C ASP A 99 -10.12 13.77 -0.22
N VAL A 100 -10.54 12.68 0.44
CA VAL A 100 -9.65 11.63 0.94
C VAL A 100 -9.53 10.50 -0.08
N ASP A 101 -8.31 10.26 -0.57
CA ASP A 101 -7.95 9.06 -1.32
C ASP A 101 -7.37 8.00 -0.38
N PHE A 102 -7.45 6.73 -0.79
CA PHE A 102 -6.87 5.63 -0.03
C PHE A 102 -6.33 4.51 -0.91
N SER A 103 -5.46 3.70 -0.33
CA SER A 103 -4.91 2.49 -0.94
C SER A 103 -4.81 1.39 0.08
N ILE A 104 -5.02 0.14 -0.36
CA ILE A 104 -4.95 -1.06 0.47
C ILE A 104 -3.91 -1.99 -0.15
N SER A 105 -3.06 -2.60 0.67
CA SER A 105 -2.24 -3.74 0.27
C SER A 105 -2.16 -4.79 1.37
N HIS A 106 -1.99 -6.05 0.97
CA HIS A 106 -1.85 -7.15 1.90
C HIS A 106 -1.02 -8.28 1.27
N SER A 107 -0.11 -8.85 2.04
CA SER A 107 0.70 -9.99 1.64
C SER A 107 1.17 -10.74 2.89
N GLY A 108 1.32 -12.06 2.81
CA GLY A 108 1.60 -12.92 3.97
C GLY A 108 0.64 -12.66 5.13
N GLY A 109 1.17 -12.32 6.30
CA GLY A 109 0.40 -11.93 7.48
C GLY A 109 0.12 -10.43 7.61
N MET A 110 0.50 -9.59 6.65
CA MET A 110 0.40 -8.12 6.77
C MET A 110 -0.77 -7.55 5.97
N VAL A 111 -1.43 -6.55 6.55
CA VAL A 111 -2.44 -5.70 5.89
C VAL A 111 -2.09 -4.24 6.14
N TRP A 112 -2.11 -3.42 5.10
CA TRP A 112 -1.80 -2.00 5.16
C TRP A 112 -2.86 -1.18 4.44
N THR A 113 -3.19 -0.01 5.02
CA THR A 113 -3.98 1.04 4.38
C THR A 113 -3.21 2.35 4.42
N ALA A 114 -3.12 3.05 3.29
CA ALA A 114 -2.66 4.43 3.23
C ALA A 114 -3.81 5.38 2.90
N LEU A 115 -3.79 6.59 3.47
CA LEU A 115 -4.76 7.65 3.24
C LEU A 115 -4.04 8.98 3.01
N CYS A 116 -4.53 9.78 2.07
CA CYS A 116 -4.08 11.16 1.82
C CYS A 116 -5.29 12.06 1.62
N ARG A 117 -5.26 13.27 2.18
CA ARG A 117 -6.17 14.35 1.78
C ARG A 117 -5.62 15.06 0.56
N SER A 118 -6.48 15.41 -0.39
CA SER A 118 -6.15 16.26 -1.55
C SER A 118 -5.20 15.68 -2.59
N CYS A 119 -4.73 14.43 -2.43
CA CYS A 119 -3.79 13.79 -3.34
C CYS A 119 -4.08 12.30 -3.51
N HIS A 120 -3.67 11.75 -4.66
CA HIS A 120 -3.74 10.30 -4.82
C HIS A 120 -2.60 9.59 -4.09
N VAL A 121 -2.91 8.45 -3.47
CA VAL A 121 -1.98 7.66 -2.67
C VAL A 121 -2.00 6.18 -3.08
N GLY A 122 -0.85 5.53 -2.92
CA GLY A 122 -0.63 4.11 -3.17
C GLY A 122 0.24 3.51 -2.08
N ILE A 123 -0.09 2.31 -1.63
CA ILE A 123 0.74 1.51 -0.74
C ILE A 123 0.84 0.09 -1.26
N ASP A 124 2.01 -0.51 -1.12
CA ASP A 124 2.23 -1.91 -1.44
C ASP A 124 3.10 -2.61 -0.41
N VAL A 125 2.72 -3.85 -0.06
CA VAL A 125 3.44 -4.69 0.89
C VAL A 125 3.57 -6.10 0.31
N GLU A 126 4.77 -6.66 0.37
CA GLU A 126 5.03 -8.02 -0.08
C GLU A 126 5.84 -8.82 0.95
N GLU A 127 5.42 -10.06 1.18
CA GLU A 127 6.21 -11.06 1.91
C GLU A 127 7.36 -11.54 1.03
N ILE A 128 8.58 -11.46 1.56
CA ILE A 128 9.79 -11.91 0.91
C ILE A 128 9.85 -13.43 1.01
N ARG A 129 9.43 -14.10 -0.07
CA ARG A 129 9.44 -15.56 -0.20
C ARG A 129 10.17 -15.97 -1.49
N PRO A 130 10.74 -17.18 -1.55
CA PRO A 130 11.41 -17.66 -2.74
C PRO A 130 10.51 -17.57 -3.97
N VAL A 131 11.08 -17.10 -5.08
CA VAL A 131 10.41 -16.96 -6.37
C VAL A 131 11.08 -17.95 -7.34
N PRO A 132 10.41 -19.05 -7.74
CA PRO A 132 11.00 -20.10 -8.57
C PRO A 132 11.51 -19.63 -9.96
N GLU A 133 11.08 -18.47 -10.43
CA GLU A 133 11.49 -17.86 -11.72
C GLU A 133 11.72 -16.35 -11.54
N LEU A 134 12.63 -15.99 -10.63
CA LEU A 134 12.90 -14.59 -10.31
C LEU A 134 13.29 -13.78 -11.55
N GLU A 135 14.07 -14.37 -12.45
CA GLU A 135 14.51 -13.76 -13.70
C GLU A 135 13.35 -13.39 -14.61
N VAL A 136 12.34 -14.25 -14.70
CA VAL A 136 11.16 -14.04 -15.55
C VAL A 136 10.33 -12.87 -15.00
N LEU A 137 10.13 -12.80 -13.68
CA LEU A 137 9.40 -11.69 -13.06
C LEU A 137 10.22 -10.40 -13.07
N ALA A 138 11.53 -10.48 -12.85
CA ALA A 138 12.41 -9.32 -12.92
C ALA A 138 12.44 -8.70 -14.32
N ALA A 139 12.20 -9.49 -15.38
CA ALA A 139 12.11 -8.98 -16.75
C ALA A 139 10.96 -7.97 -16.97
N ALA A 140 9.95 -7.94 -16.08
CA ALA A 140 8.90 -6.91 -16.11
C ALA A 140 9.35 -5.56 -15.53
N LEU A 141 10.46 -5.52 -14.78
CA LEU A 141 11.01 -4.28 -14.24
C LEU A 141 11.69 -3.46 -15.34
N HIS A 142 11.96 -2.19 -15.06
CA HIS A 142 12.71 -1.35 -15.98
C HIS A 142 14.19 -1.82 -16.03
N PRO A 143 14.90 -1.70 -17.18
CA PRO A 143 16.25 -2.25 -17.35
C PRO A 143 17.29 -1.81 -16.30
N HIS A 144 17.14 -0.61 -15.75
CA HIS A 144 17.98 -0.11 -14.65
C HIS A 144 17.85 -0.99 -13.38
N GLU A 145 16.63 -1.30 -12.97
CA GLU A 145 16.33 -2.15 -11.83
C GLU A 145 16.72 -3.60 -12.10
N GLN A 146 16.52 -4.09 -13.33
CA GLN A 146 17.02 -5.41 -13.73
C GLN A 146 18.52 -5.51 -13.52
N ALA A 147 19.30 -4.54 -14.03
CA ALA A 147 20.74 -4.50 -13.85
C ALA A 147 21.12 -4.45 -12.36
N GLY A 148 20.42 -3.66 -11.54
CA GLY A 148 20.66 -3.58 -10.11
C GLY A 148 20.33 -4.86 -9.34
N VAL A 149 19.24 -5.55 -9.69
CA VAL A 149 18.87 -6.85 -9.10
C VAL A 149 19.94 -7.91 -9.40
N PHE A 150 20.50 -7.94 -10.61
CA PHE A 150 21.48 -8.97 -10.98
C PHE A 150 22.94 -8.59 -10.73
N ALA A 151 23.22 -7.36 -10.30
CA ALA A 151 24.56 -6.90 -9.91
C ALA A 151 25.02 -7.39 -8.53
N VAL A 152 24.10 -7.94 -7.72
CA VAL A 152 24.39 -8.41 -6.35
C VAL A 152 24.48 -9.94 -6.26
N PRO A 153 25.06 -10.48 -5.17
CA PRO A 153 25.03 -11.91 -4.86
C PRO A 153 23.60 -12.47 -4.86
N GLU A 154 23.45 -13.76 -5.21
CA GLU A 154 22.15 -14.41 -5.40
C GLU A 154 21.24 -14.29 -4.17
N GLU A 155 21.81 -14.41 -2.99
CA GLU A 155 21.14 -14.29 -1.69
C GLU A 155 20.52 -12.90 -1.43
N GLU A 156 21.00 -11.85 -2.10
CA GLU A 156 20.50 -10.48 -1.95
C GLU A 156 19.45 -10.11 -3.02
N ARG A 157 19.47 -10.78 -4.17
CA ARG A 157 18.64 -10.43 -5.34
C ARG A 157 17.16 -10.40 -5.01
N LEU A 158 16.69 -11.37 -4.24
CA LEU A 158 15.28 -11.49 -3.87
C LEU A 158 14.80 -10.26 -3.09
N ARG A 159 15.61 -9.76 -2.14
CA ARG A 159 15.28 -8.57 -1.36
C ARG A 159 15.24 -7.32 -2.25
N ILE A 160 16.19 -7.17 -3.17
CA ILE A 160 16.21 -6.03 -4.10
C ILE A 160 15.02 -6.09 -5.06
N PHE A 161 14.68 -7.28 -5.57
CA PHE A 161 13.50 -7.47 -6.40
C PHE A 161 12.23 -7.02 -5.69
N TYR A 162 11.96 -7.50 -4.48
CA TYR A 162 10.75 -7.11 -3.73
C TYR A 162 10.73 -5.61 -3.37
N ARG A 163 11.90 -5.01 -3.10
CA ARG A 163 12.01 -3.56 -2.93
C ARG A 163 11.57 -2.82 -4.19
N CYS A 164 12.13 -3.16 -5.34
CA CYS A 164 11.73 -2.57 -6.61
C CYS A 164 10.25 -2.81 -6.88
N TRP A 165 9.79 -4.05 -6.74
CA TRP A 165 8.40 -4.45 -6.98
C TRP A 165 7.41 -3.59 -6.18
N THR A 166 7.58 -3.54 -4.85
CA THR A 166 6.66 -2.79 -3.97
C THR A 166 6.70 -1.29 -4.23
N ARG A 167 7.88 -0.72 -4.50
CA ARG A 167 8.02 0.70 -4.90
C ARG A 167 7.23 1.00 -6.17
N LYS A 168 7.32 0.12 -7.17
CA LYS A 168 6.62 0.31 -8.44
C LYS A 168 5.12 0.12 -8.30
N GLU A 169 4.67 -0.92 -7.62
CA GLU A 169 3.25 -1.15 -7.32
C GLU A 169 2.64 0.02 -6.52
N ALA A 170 3.39 0.60 -5.57
CA ALA A 170 2.94 1.78 -4.84
C ALA A 170 2.70 2.98 -5.77
N VAL A 171 3.60 3.24 -6.72
CA VAL A 171 3.44 4.30 -7.73
C VAL A 171 2.23 4.02 -8.64
N LEU A 172 2.08 2.79 -9.13
CA LEU A 172 0.96 2.39 -10.00
C LEU A 172 -0.39 2.55 -9.28
N LYS A 173 -0.47 2.16 -8.00
CA LYS A 173 -1.65 2.33 -7.16
C LYS A 173 -1.98 3.80 -6.88
N ALA A 174 -0.97 4.65 -6.75
CA ALA A 174 -1.15 6.09 -6.58
C ALA A 174 -1.63 6.74 -7.89
N ALA A 175 -0.97 6.45 -9.01
CA ALA A 175 -1.36 6.95 -10.33
C ALA A 175 -2.78 6.53 -10.71
N GLY A 176 -3.22 5.36 -10.25
CA GLY A 176 -4.58 4.86 -10.50
C GLY A 176 -4.84 4.56 -11.97
N THR A 177 -3.80 4.48 -12.81
CA THR A 177 -3.87 4.27 -14.26
C THR A 177 -3.97 2.80 -14.66
N GLY A 178 -3.93 1.87 -13.69
CA GLY A 178 -3.97 0.43 -13.97
C GLY A 178 -2.78 -0.01 -14.80
N LEU A 179 -3.04 -0.73 -15.90
CA LEU A 179 -2.02 -1.25 -16.83
C LEU A 179 -1.53 -0.24 -17.87
N ASN A 180 -2.06 0.99 -17.90
CA ASN A 180 -1.59 2.00 -18.86
C ASN A 180 -0.13 2.41 -18.61
N MET A 181 0.28 2.41 -17.34
CA MET A 181 1.66 2.58 -16.94
C MET A 181 2.24 1.20 -16.64
N THR A 182 3.26 0.81 -17.40
CA THR A 182 3.89 -0.51 -17.25
C THR A 182 5.05 -0.47 -16.26
N MET A 183 5.34 -1.61 -15.64
CA MET A 183 6.46 -1.78 -14.70
C MET A 183 7.83 -1.50 -15.32
N ASP A 184 7.97 -1.38 -16.63
CA ASP A 184 9.21 -1.04 -17.33
C ASP A 184 9.25 0.41 -17.84
N SER A 185 8.18 1.20 -17.65
CA SER A 185 8.06 2.57 -18.20
C SER A 185 8.66 3.68 -17.33
N PHE A 186 8.99 3.37 -16.07
CA PHE A 186 9.49 4.34 -15.09
C PHE A 186 10.58 3.73 -14.21
N GLN A 187 11.33 4.56 -13.50
CA GLN A 187 12.53 4.13 -12.77
C GLN A 187 12.40 4.35 -11.27
N VAL A 188 12.78 3.34 -10.49
CA VAL A 188 12.95 3.44 -9.04
C VAL A 188 14.36 3.03 -8.62
N CYS A 189 14.82 3.54 -7.48
CA CYS A 189 16.07 3.16 -6.87
C CYS A 189 16.04 1.68 -6.47
N THR A 190 17.19 1.02 -6.55
CA THR A 190 17.43 -0.33 -6.01
C THR A 190 18.05 -0.28 -4.61
N ASP A 191 18.68 0.85 -4.25
CA ASP A 191 19.33 1.08 -2.95
C ASP A 191 18.29 1.23 -1.82
N SER A 192 18.68 0.77 -0.64
CA SER A 192 17.95 0.87 0.61
C SER A 192 18.17 2.17 1.37
N LYS A 193 19.17 2.97 0.98
CA LYS A 193 19.61 4.17 1.73
C LYS A 193 18.87 5.46 1.38
N THR A 194 17.91 5.43 0.46
CA THR A 194 17.21 6.64 0.01
C THR A 194 15.72 6.54 0.28
N ASP A 195 15.19 7.60 0.88
CA ASP A 195 13.76 7.80 1.05
C ASP A 195 13.10 8.39 -0.21
N ALA A 196 13.86 9.09 -1.05
CA ALA A 196 13.41 9.60 -2.34
C ALA A 196 13.78 8.59 -3.45
N TRP A 197 13.09 7.46 -3.49
CA TRP A 197 13.43 6.35 -4.36
C TRP A 197 12.82 6.40 -5.76
N LEU A 198 12.00 7.41 -6.10
CA LEU A 198 11.43 7.57 -7.44
C LEU A 198 12.37 8.41 -8.31
N ILE A 199 12.94 7.79 -9.35
CA ILE A 199 13.97 8.40 -10.20
C ILE A 199 13.33 9.17 -11.38
N SER A 200 12.43 8.53 -12.12
CA SER A 200 11.79 9.15 -13.29
C SER A 200 10.45 8.52 -13.60
N LEU A 201 9.54 9.31 -14.18
CA LEU A 201 8.23 8.89 -14.69
C LEU A 201 8.16 9.05 -16.23
N PRO A 202 7.20 8.38 -16.90
CA PRO A 202 6.95 8.59 -18.33
C PRO A 202 6.50 10.04 -18.57
N PRO A 203 6.81 10.63 -19.74
CA PRO A 203 6.48 12.03 -20.06
C PRO A 203 4.98 12.36 -20.00
N ASP A 204 4.12 11.39 -20.31
CA ASP A 204 2.66 11.59 -20.42
C ASP A 204 1.90 11.37 -19.10
N ASP A 205 2.57 10.87 -18.05
CA ASP A 205 1.97 10.58 -16.73
C ASP A 205 2.38 11.60 -15.64
N THR A 206 2.96 12.74 -16.04
CA THR A 206 3.09 13.88 -15.13
C THR A 206 1.70 14.49 -14.90
N PRO A 207 1.24 14.68 -13.66
CA PRO A 207 -0.03 15.35 -13.39
C PRO A 207 -0.10 16.67 -14.16
N GLU A 208 -1.24 16.97 -14.81
CA GLU A 208 -1.47 18.21 -15.59
C GLU A 208 -1.40 19.52 -14.77
N THR A 209 -0.89 19.48 -13.54
CA THR A 209 -0.56 20.68 -12.77
C THR A 209 0.73 21.27 -13.34
N GLY A 210 0.58 22.26 -14.22
CA GLY A 210 1.69 22.96 -14.85
C GLY A 210 2.78 23.39 -13.86
N GLY A 211 4.00 22.89 -14.09
CA GLY A 211 5.22 23.35 -13.43
C GLY A 211 6.21 22.24 -13.07
N SER A 212 7.30 22.16 -13.85
CA SER A 212 8.60 21.49 -13.61
C SER A 212 8.68 19.97 -13.38
N GLU A 213 9.33 19.29 -14.34
CA GLU A 213 10.26 18.15 -14.21
C GLU A 213 9.98 17.08 -13.12
N GLY A 214 9.17 16.08 -13.49
CA GLY A 214 9.52 14.64 -13.49
C GLY A 214 9.69 13.85 -12.18
N SER A 215 9.93 14.48 -11.04
CA SER A 215 10.12 13.80 -9.73
C SER A 215 9.73 14.70 -8.54
N GLY A 216 9.86 16.02 -8.69
CA GLY A 216 9.55 17.01 -7.65
C GLY A 216 8.07 17.17 -7.29
N CYS A 217 7.18 16.31 -7.79
CA CYS A 217 5.74 16.33 -7.55
C CYS A 217 5.24 15.15 -6.71
N TRP A 218 6.14 14.30 -6.22
CA TRP A 218 5.78 13.06 -5.51
C TRP A 218 6.39 12.99 -4.11
N THR A 219 5.65 12.36 -3.20
CA THR A 219 6.16 11.91 -1.90
C THR A 219 6.21 10.40 -1.95
N VAL A 220 7.39 9.83 -1.72
CA VAL A 220 7.61 8.39 -1.71
C VAL A 220 8.37 8.00 -0.44
N ARG A 221 8.11 6.80 0.08
CA ARG A 221 8.79 6.29 1.28
C ARG A 221 8.70 4.77 1.36
N ASP A 222 9.80 4.11 1.71
CA ASP A 222 9.75 2.72 2.18
C ASP A 222 9.21 2.74 3.62
N ILE A 223 8.20 1.93 3.91
CA ILE A 223 7.63 1.82 5.25
C ILE A 223 8.34 0.68 5.97
N ASN A 224 9.00 0.99 7.08
CA ASN A 224 9.66 -0.04 7.86
C ASN A 224 8.62 -1.08 8.33
N THR A 225 9.00 -2.34 8.32
CA THR A 225 8.13 -3.47 8.64
C THR A 225 9.01 -4.62 9.14
N GLU A 226 8.41 -5.74 9.49
CA GLU A 226 9.18 -6.94 9.85
C GLU A 226 10.13 -7.34 8.71
N ALA A 227 11.32 -7.86 9.06
CA ALA A 227 12.39 -8.16 8.10
C ALA A 227 12.04 -9.17 6.99
N ALA A 228 10.92 -9.88 7.15
CA ALA A 228 10.35 -10.81 6.18
C ALA A 228 9.46 -10.12 5.12
N TYR A 229 9.26 -8.80 5.22
CA TYR A 229 8.38 -8.05 4.33
C TYR A 229 9.14 -6.84 3.75
N HIS A 230 8.68 -6.38 2.59
CA HIS A 230 8.99 -5.06 2.08
C HIS A 230 7.68 -4.28 1.92
N CYS A 231 7.65 -3.01 2.33
CA CYS A 231 6.49 -2.15 2.21
C CYS A 231 6.91 -0.78 1.66
N SER A 232 6.17 -0.24 0.72
CA SER A 232 6.47 1.03 0.04
C SER A 232 5.19 1.84 -0.15
N MET A 233 5.28 3.16 -0.05
CA MET A 233 4.19 4.09 -0.34
C MET A 233 4.60 5.15 -1.37
N ALA A 234 3.66 5.58 -2.19
CA ALA A 234 3.79 6.73 -3.08
C ALA A 234 2.55 7.64 -3.02
N ALA A 235 2.73 8.93 -3.25
CA ALA A 235 1.66 9.92 -3.32
C ALA A 235 1.96 11.01 -4.36
N CYS A 236 0.94 11.43 -5.10
CA CYS A 236 1.02 12.40 -6.20
C CYS A 236 1.05 13.87 -5.72
N ALA A 237 1.79 14.15 -4.64
CA ALA A 237 2.08 15.49 -4.18
C ALA A 237 3.44 15.50 -3.45
N PRO A 238 4.24 16.56 -3.58
CA PRO A 238 5.57 16.60 -2.97
C PRO A 238 5.53 16.99 -1.49
N GLN A 239 6.58 16.58 -0.76
CA GLN A 239 6.89 17.06 0.59
C GLN A 239 5.75 16.87 1.61
N LEU A 240 4.97 15.81 1.48
CA LEU A 240 3.96 15.45 2.47
C LEU A 240 4.61 14.76 3.68
N ASP A 241 4.11 15.07 4.87
CA ASP A 241 4.50 14.35 6.08
C ASP A 241 3.93 12.93 6.05
N VAL A 242 4.73 11.91 6.36
CA VAL A 242 4.26 10.51 6.41
C VAL A 242 4.19 10.04 7.85
N ALA A 243 2.98 9.75 8.32
CA ALA A 243 2.71 9.22 9.64
C ALA A 243 2.39 7.72 9.55
N VAL A 244 3.13 6.90 10.29
CA VAL A 244 3.02 5.44 10.26
C VAL A 244 2.54 4.91 11.61
N PHE A 245 1.48 4.11 11.58
CA PHE A 245 0.86 3.50 12.75
C PHE A 245 0.76 2.00 12.54
N ARG A 246 1.26 1.21 13.50
CA ARG A 246 1.16 -0.24 13.48
C ARG A 246 0.28 -0.68 14.63
N LEU A 247 -0.86 -1.29 14.33
CA LEU A 247 -1.82 -1.71 15.33
C LEU A 247 -1.47 -3.12 15.85
N PRO A 248 -1.70 -3.41 17.15
CA PRO A 248 -2.43 -2.60 18.15
C PRO A 248 -1.58 -1.55 18.90
N ASP A 249 -0.28 -1.47 18.65
CA ASP A 249 0.63 -0.51 19.29
C ASP A 249 0.42 0.91 18.74
N ALA A 250 -0.70 1.54 19.11
CA ALA A 250 -1.23 2.80 18.57
C ALA A 250 -0.38 4.06 18.85
N ALA A 251 0.88 3.93 19.28
CA ALA A 251 1.79 5.08 19.34
C ALA A 251 2.35 5.34 17.92
N PRO A 252 2.27 6.57 17.39
CA PRO A 252 2.95 6.90 16.14
C PRO A 252 4.44 6.64 16.32
N VAL A 253 5.02 5.82 15.44
CA VAL A 253 6.47 5.85 15.26
C VAL A 253 6.72 6.94 14.22
N THR A 254 7.03 8.14 14.69
CA THR A 254 7.57 9.18 13.80
C THR A 254 8.94 8.68 13.34
N GLU A 255 9.00 8.07 12.16
CA GLU A 255 10.26 7.69 11.53
C GLU A 255 10.92 8.98 11.04
N GLN A 256 11.83 9.53 11.85
CA GLN A 256 12.69 10.64 11.49
C GLN A 256 13.93 10.12 10.75
N ILE A 257 14.36 10.93 9.77
CA ILE A 257 15.51 10.79 8.86
C ILE A 257 16.79 10.38 9.59
#